data_AF-A0A967VD96-F1
#
_entry.id   AF-A0A967VD96-F1
#
_cell.length_a   1.000
_cell.length_b   1.000
_cell.length_c   1.000
_cell.angle_alpha   90.00
_cell.angle_beta   90.00
_cell.angle_gamma   90.00
#
_symmetry.space_group_name_H-M   'P 1'
#
loop_
_entity.id
_entity.type
_entity.pdbx_description
1 polymer ?
#
loop_
_entity_poly.entity_id
_entity_poly.type
_entity_poly.pdbx_seq_one_letter_code
_entity_poly.pdbx_strand_id
1 'polypeptide(L)'
;ANLDISERRLPQDGKVKVTVGGRGVDLRISTLPTNHGEKVVIRVLDSQTILMNLEQLGMEPEICDAFKQQIILPHGILLVTGPTGSGKSTTLYSSLCQMDGDKLNISTVEDPVEFELDFCNQVQVNERIGLDFGTALRSLLRQDPDVMMIGEIRDNETARIAVQAALTGHLVLSTLHTNDAASSITRLVNIGIDEYLIAASLNAVLAQRLVRKICPNCKNAYEVPENIRRHIANSGIKAKQIFRGSGCDDCRGSGYVGRMGIYELLVVDDMFRDMINKDSSVSNMRSVFRRSGQPCLFDDGIKKVAQGLTTIEEVLRVTEVCNENSESVSDCNLKPVQHQKDESE
;
A
#
# COMPACT_ATOMS: atom_id res chain seq x y z
N ALA A 1 3.71 26.08 -13.28
CA ALA A 1 3.17 25.86 -11.93
C ALA A 1 2.31 27.02 -11.42
N ASN A 2 2.39 28.22 -12.03
CA ASN A 2 1.57 29.39 -11.67
C ASN A 2 1.70 29.82 -10.19
N LEU A 3 2.90 29.68 -9.64
CA LEU A 3 3.25 30.12 -8.29
C LEU A 3 3.60 31.62 -8.31
N ASP A 4 3.27 32.33 -7.24
CA ASP A 4 3.58 33.75 -7.08
C ASP A 4 5.04 33.91 -6.64
N ILE A 5 5.87 34.49 -7.52
CA ILE A 5 7.31 34.69 -7.28
C ILE A 5 7.56 35.78 -6.21
N SER A 6 6.58 36.67 -5.99
CA SER A 6 6.65 37.75 -5.01
C SER A 6 6.32 37.29 -3.60
N GLU A 7 5.51 36.25 -3.45
CA GLU A 7 5.16 35.68 -2.15
C GLU A 7 6.17 34.59 -1.74
N ARG A 8 7.03 34.92 -0.78
CA ARG A 8 8.08 34.01 -0.27
C ARG A 8 7.89 33.63 1.19
N ARG A 9 6.79 34.05 1.82
CA ARG A 9 6.52 33.89 3.26
C ARG A 9 5.44 32.86 3.55
N LEU A 10 4.72 32.41 2.51
CA LEU A 10 3.68 31.40 2.60
C LEU A 10 4.06 30.16 1.78
N PRO A 11 3.68 28.95 2.21
CA PRO A 11 3.79 27.76 1.38
C PRO A 11 2.96 27.92 0.11
N GLN A 12 3.44 27.37 -1.01
CA GLN A 12 2.69 27.36 -2.26
C GLN A 12 2.75 25.99 -2.93
N ASP A 13 1.65 25.58 -3.55
CA ASP A 13 1.55 24.32 -4.28
C ASP A 13 1.07 24.55 -5.71
N GLY A 14 1.65 23.84 -6.67
CA GLY A 14 1.32 23.97 -8.08
C GLY A 14 1.51 22.67 -8.85
N LYS A 15 0.75 22.51 -9.92
CA LYS A 15 0.88 21.41 -10.89
C LYS A 15 1.41 21.95 -12.21
N VAL A 16 2.24 21.18 -12.92
CA VAL A 16 2.65 21.49 -14.29
C VAL A 16 2.84 20.20 -15.08
N LYS A 17 2.25 20.13 -16.27
CA LYS A 17 2.50 19.05 -17.23
C LYS A 17 3.71 19.44 -18.07
N VAL A 18 4.70 18.56 -18.18
CA VAL A 18 5.92 18.78 -18.99
C VAL A 18 6.19 17.57 -19.87
N THR A 19 6.84 17.79 -21.01
CA THR A 19 7.30 16.70 -21.87
C THR A 19 8.82 16.61 -21.78
N VAL A 20 9.35 15.48 -21.32
CA VAL A 20 10.79 15.24 -21.15
C VAL A 20 11.18 14.00 -21.96
N GLY A 21 12.03 14.17 -22.98
CA GLY A 21 12.49 13.05 -23.82
C GLY A 21 11.35 12.30 -24.51
N GLY A 22 10.31 13.02 -24.96
CA GLY A 22 9.12 12.45 -25.61
C GLY A 22 8.09 11.84 -24.65
N ARG A 23 8.35 11.81 -23.33
CA ARG A 23 7.41 11.32 -22.32
C ARG A 23 6.71 12.48 -21.64
N GLY A 24 5.37 12.42 -21.57
CA GLY A 24 4.57 13.34 -20.78
C GLY A 24 4.70 12.99 -19.29
N VAL A 25 4.99 13.99 -18.47
CA VAL A 25 5.23 13.85 -17.05
C VAL A 25 4.51 14.96 -16.30
N ASP A 26 3.79 14.60 -15.25
CA ASP A 26 3.10 15.56 -14.39
C ASP A 26 3.98 15.86 -13.17
N LEU A 27 4.27 17.14 -12.95
CA LEU A 27 5.07 17.59 -11.81
C LEU A 27 4.16 18.27 -10.79
N ARG A 28 4.23 17.81 -9.54
CA ARG A 28 3.69 18.54 -8.39
C ARG A 28 4.83 19.26 -7.68
N ILE A 29 4.71 20.57 -7.56
CA ILE A 29 5.73 21.45 -6.99
C ILE A 29 5.15 22.04 -5.72
N SER A 30 5.89 21.92 -4.62
CA SER A 30 5.55 22.51 -3.33
C SER A 30 6.73 23.35 -2.84
N THR A 31 6.47 24.59 -2.46
CA THR A 31 7.44 25.50 -1.85
C THR A 31 7.07 25.73 -0.38
N LEU A 32 8.09 25.75 0.48
CA LEU A 32 7.93 25.97 1.91
C LEU A 32 8.99 26.99 2.37
N PRO A 33 8.61 28.15 2.94
CA PRO A 33 9.56 29.08 3.52
C PRO A 33 10.34 28.44 4.68
N THR A 34 11.65 28.67 4.70
CA THR A 34 12.57 28.22 5.75
C THR A 34 13.50 29.39 6.15
N ASN A 35 14.24 29.23 7.24
CA ASN A 35 15.18 30.25 7.72
C ASN A 35 16.27 30.65 6.70
N HIS A 36 16.56 29.78 5.73
CA HIS A 36 17.60 29.99 4.72
C HIS A 36 17.04 30.21 3.31
N GLY A 37 15.76 30.56 3.19
CA GLY A 37 15.05 30.71 1.91
C GLY A 37 13.99 29.63 1.72
N GLU A 38 13.56 29.38 0.49
CA GLU A 38 12.48 28.44 0.22
C GLU A 38 13.02 27.02 -0.04
N LYS A 39 12.44 26.03 0.64
CA LYS A 39 12.60 24.62 0.29
C LYS A 39 11.61 24.29 -0.82
N VAL A 40 12.11 23.74 -1.92
CA VAL A 40 11.28 23.28 -3.04
C VAL A 40 11.32 21.75 -3.11
N VAL A 41 10.15 21.14 -3.19
CA VAL A 41 9.99 19.71 -3.46
C VAL A 41 9.25 19.55 -4.79
N ILE A 42 9.85 18.83 -5.72
CA ILE A 42 9.23 18.47 -6.99
C ILE A 42 8.97 16.96 -6.98
N ARG A 43 7.70 16.58 -6.99
CA ARG A 43 7.28 15.19 -7.14
C ARG A 43 6.96 14.94 -8.61
N VAL A 44 7.64 13.94 -9.17
CA VAL A 44 7.48 13.48 -10.55
C VAL A 44 6.42 12.38 -10.57
N LEU A 45 5.37 12.57 -11.36
CA LEU A 45 4.32 11.59 -11.61
C LEU A 45 4.43 11.13 -13.07
N ASP A 46 4.73 9.85 -13.25
CA ASP A 46 4.81 9.20 -14.57
C ASP A 46 3.50 8.42 -14.81
N SER A 47 2.69 8.90 -15.76
CA SER A 47 1.38 8.33 -16.08
C SER A 47 1.44 6.98 -16.78
N GLN A 48 2.59 6.58 -17.35
CA GLN A 48 2.70 5.29 -18.04
C GLN A 48 2.91 4.11 -17.08
N THR A 49 3.30 4.37 -15.83
CA THR A 49 3.78 3.30 -14.93
C THR A 49 2.63 2.54 -14.24
N ILE A 50 1.37 2.98 -14.35
CA ILE A 50 0.29 2.56 -13.43
C ILE A 50 -0.79 1.68 -14.06
N LEU A 51 -0.75 1.45 -15.38
CA LEU A 51 -1.50 0.38 -16.05
C LEU A 51 -0.80 -0.98 -15.91
N MET A 52 -0.23 -1.27 -14.75
CA MET A 52 0.34 -2.58 -14.46
C MET A 52 -0.80 -3.54 -14.10
N ASN A 53 -0.79 -4.72 -14.72
CA ASN A 53 -1.67 -5.83 -14.31
C ASN A 53 -1.32 -6.23 -12.85
N LEU A 54 -2.30 -6.74 -12.08
CA LEU A 54 -2.08 -7.16 -10.68
C LEU A 54 -0.90 -8.14 -10.54
N GLU A 55 -0.71 -9.01 -11.53
CA GLU A 55 0.38 -9.98 -11.63
C GLU A 55 1.77 -9.33 -11.71
N GLN A 56 1.84 -8.10 -12.23
CA GLN A 56 3.09 -7.34 -12.34
C GLN A 56 3.44 -6.56 -11.06
N LEU A 57 2.53 -6.49 -10.08
CA LEU A 57 2.77 -5.79 -8.81
C LEU A 57 3.69 -6.58 -7.86
N GLY A 58 3.97 -7.84 -8.17
CA GLY A 58 4.80 -8.72 -7.35
C GLY A 58 4.05 -9.45 -6.26
N MET A 59 2.73 -9.63 -6.42
CA MET A 59 1.97 -10.57 -5.60
C MET A 59 2.42 -12.00 -5.91
N GLU A 60 2.53 -12.83 -4.87
CA GLU A 60 2.69 -14.27 -5.08
C GLU A 60 1.42 -14.84 -5.73
N PRO A 61 1.52 -15.89 -6.58
CA PRO A 61 0.38 -16.40 -7.35
C PRO A 61 -0.85 -16.70 -6.49
N GLU A 62 -0.65 -17.29 -5.31
CA GLU A 62 -1.73 -17.67 -4.41
C GLU A 62 -2.48 -16.45 -3.85
N ILE A 63 -1.76 -15.37 -3.53
CA ILE A 63 -2.36 -14.11 -3.07
C ILE A 63 -3.06 -13.39 -4.22
N CYS A 64 -2.44 -13.37 -5.40
CA CYS A 64 -2.99 -12.72 -6.59
C CYS A 64 -4.33 -13.34 -6.98
N ASP A 65 -4.39 -14.67 -7.05
CA ASP A 65 -5.62 -15.40 -7.40
C ASP A 65 -6.71 -15.21 -6.35
N ALA A 66 -6.37 -15.28 -5.06
CA ALA A 66 -7.32 -15.02 -3.98
C ALA A 66 -7.84 -13.58 -4.01
N PHE A 67 -6.98 -12.59 -4.27
CA PHE A 67 -7.38 -11.18 -4.37
C PHE A 67 -8.25 -10.91 -5.59
N LYS A 68 -7.95 -11.53 -6.74
CA LYS A 68 -8.80 -11.48 -7.95
C LYS A 68 -10.21 -12.00 -7.70
N GLN A 69 -10.36 -13.05 -6.89
CA GLN A 69 -11.68 -13.54 -6.50
C GLN A 69 -12.46 -12.50 -5.67
N GLN A 70 -11.79 -11.63 -4.91
CA GLN A 70 -12.45 -10.60 -4.11
C GLN A 70 -12.92 -9.41 -4.95
N ILE A 71 -12.15 -9.00 -5.97
CA ILE A 71 -12.49 -7.83 -6.80
C ILE A 71 -13.67 -8.08 -7.76
N ILE A 72 -14.06 -9.34 -7.97
CA ILE A 72 -15.22 -9.70 -8.81
C ILE A 72 -16.49 -9.99 -7.99
N LEU A 73 -16.43 -9.86 -6.66
CA LEU A 73 -17.62 -10.05 -5.83
C LEU A 73 -18.65 -8.95 -6.14
N PRO A 74 -19.95 -9.27 -6.09
CA PRO A 74 -21.00 -8.30 -6.42
C PRO A 74 -21.07 -7.15 -5.42
N HIS A 75 -20.75 -7.40 -4.15
CA HIS A 75 -20.83 -6.40 -3.09
C HIS A 75 -19.89 -6.70 -1.92
N GLY A 76 -19.73 -5.71 -1.04
CA GLY A 76 -18.89 -5.78 0.15
C GLY A 76 -17.68 -4.84 0.08
N ILE A 77 -16.88 -4.80 1.14
CA ILE A 77 -15.72 -3.91 1.25
C ILE A 77 -14.43 -4.67 1.04
N LEU A 78 -13.58 -4.16 0.15
CA LEU A 78 -12.20 -4.58 -0.02
C LEU A 78 -11.27 -3.43 0.40
N LEU A 79 -10.43 -3.67 1.41
CA LEU A 79 -9.50 -2.67 1.92
C LEU A 79 -8.08 -2.97 1.47
N VAL A 80 -7.38 -1.96 0.94
CA VAL A 80 -5.93 -2.01 0.72
C VAL A 80 -5.25 -1.13 1.75
N THR A 81 -4.34 -1.68 2.54
CA THR A 81 -3.78 -0.98 3.70
C THR A 81 -2.26 -0.88 3.69
N GLY A 82 -1.77 0.13 4.40
CA GLY A 82 -0.34 0.40 4.54
C GLY A 82 0.00 1.89 4.65
N PRO A 83 1.27 2.22 4.96
CA PRO A 83 1.73 3.58 5.12
C PRO A 83 1.71 4.34 3.78
N THR A 84 1.99 5.64 3.86
CA THR A 84 2.19 6.46 2.66
C THR A 84 3.32 5.88 1.80
N GLY A 85 3.08 5.79 0.48
CA GLY A 85 4.06 5.24 -0.45
C GLY A 85 4.18 3.72 -0.46
N SER A 86 3.26 2.98 0.16
CA SER A 86 3.23 1.50 0.07
C SER A 86 2.65 0.96 -1.24
N GLY A 87 2.14 1.83 -2.13
CA GLY A 87 1.58 1.43 -3.43
C GLY A 87 0.09 1.08 -3.42
N LYS A 88 -0.67 1.51 -2.39
CA LYS A 88 -2.12 1.24 -2.27
C LYS A 88 -2.91 1.71 -3.49
N SER A 89 -2.71 2.96 -3.90
CA SER A 89 -3.40 3.54 -5.06
C SER A 89 -3.07 2.78 -6.34
N THR A 90 -1.82 2.35 -6.53
CA THR A 90 -1.44 1.51 -7.67
C THR A 90 -2.23 0.21 -7.67
N THR A 91 -2.32 -0.48 -6.54
CA THR A 91 -3.10 -1.72 -6.43
C THR A 91 -4.59 -1.49 -6.69
N LEU A 92 -5.18 -0.42 -6.15
CA LEU A 92 -6.59 -0.09 -6.40
C LEU A 92 -6.87 0.22 -7.88
N TYR A 93 -6.03 1.04 -8.51
CA TYR A 93 -6.18 1.35 -9.94
C TYR A 93 -5.99 0.09 -10.80
N SER A 94 -5.01 -0.76 -10.48
CA SER A 94 -4.83 -2.05 -11.13
C SER A 94 -6.06 -2.96 -10.96
N SER A 95 -6.71 -2.97 -9.80
CA SER A 95 -7.96 -3.70 -9.59
C SER A 95 -9.10 -3.17 -10.46
N LEU A 96 -9.28 -1.85 -10.53
CA LEU A 96 -10.31 -1.24 -11.37
C LEU A 96 -10.10 -1.56 -12.86
N CYS A 97 -8.85 -1.60 -13.32
CA CYS A 97 -8.52 -1.95 -14.70
C CYS A 97 -8.80 -3.42 -15.06
N GLN A 98 -9.05 -4.30 -14.08
CA GLN A 98 -9.47 -5.69 -14.34
C GLN A 98 -10.99 -5.84 -14.44
N MET A 99 -11.75 -4.79 -14.11
CA MET A 99 -13.20 -4.79 -14.16
C MET A 99 -13.70 -4.40 -15.56
N ASP A 100 -14.88 -4.88 -15.92
CA ASP A 100 -15.53 -4.56 -17.19
C ASP A 100 -16.23 -3.20 -17.09
N GLY A 101 -15.49 -2.12 -17.33
CA GLY A 101 -15.99 -0.74 -17.25
C GLY A 101 -17.06 -0.39 -18.28
N ASP A 102 -17.25 -1.20 -19.33
CA ASP A 102 -18.34 -1.02 -20.29
C ASP A 102 -19.68 -1.57 -19.75
N LYS A 103 -19.63 -2.47 -18.76
CA LYS A 103 -20.80 -3.09 -18.14
C LYS A 103 -21.10 -2.60 -16.74
N LEU A 104 -20.07 -2.19 -16.01
CA LEU A 104 -20.18 -1.76 -14.62
C LEU A 104 -20.07 -0.25 -14.54
N ASN A 105 -20.98 0.38 -13.80
CA ASN A 105 -20.84 1.77 -13.42
C ASN A 105 -19.81 1.90 -12.28
N ILE A 106 -18.57 2.19 -12.66
CA ILE A 106 -17.45 2.37 -11.74
C ILE A 106 -17.27 3.86 -11.44
N SER A 107 -17.38 4.23 -10.17
CA SER A 107 -17.23 5.63 -9.74
C SER A 107 -16.25 5.78 -8.57
N THR A 108 -15.44 6.84 -8.57
CA THR A 108 -14.45 7.10 -7.50
C THR A 108 -14.63 8.45 -6.82
N VAL A 109 -14.18 8.54 -5.58
CA VAL A 109 -14.00 9.80 -4.84
C VAL A 109 -12.56 9.84 -4.30
N GLU A 110 -11.78 10.82 -4.74
CA GLU A 110 -10.32 10.86 -4.52
C GLU A 110 -9.82 12.26 -4.11
N ASP A 111 -8.73 12.31 -3.35
CA ASP A 111 -8.09 13.55 -2.91
C ASP A 111 -6.55 13.50 -3.07
N PRO A 112 -5.99 13.92 -4.22
CA PRO A 112 -6.65 14.20 -5.49
C PRO A 112 -6.76 12.96 -6.38
N VAL A 113 -7.41 13.10 -7.54
CA VAL A 113 -7.31 12.11 -8.63
C VAL A 113 -5.87 12.07 -9.12
N GLU A 114 -5.25 10.88 -9.09
CA GLU A 114 -3.85 10.70 -9.47
C GLU A 114 -3.71 10.45 -10.98
N PHE A 115 -4.62 9.68 -11.58
CA PHE A 115 -4.65 9.37 -13.01
C PHE A 115 -6.09 9.35 -13.53
N GLU A 116 -6.26 9.74 -14.79
CA GLU A 116 -7.55 9.67 -15.47
C GLU A 116 -7.74 8.25 -16.04
N LEU A 117 -8.88 7.63 -15.73
CA LEU A 117 -9.33 6.34 -16.23
C LEU A 117 -10.57 6.57 -17.12
N ASP A 118 -10.44 6.36 -18.42
CA ASP A 118 -11.47 6.71 -19.41
C ASP A 118 -12.83 6.04 -19.17
N PHE A 119 -12.84 4.84 -18.58
CA PHE A 119 -14.04 4.06 -18.28
C PHE A 119 -14.69 4.38 -16.92
N CYS A 120 -14.09 5.28 -16.14
CA CYS A 120 -14.45 5.48 -14.74
C CYS A 120 -14.91 6.92 -14.45
N ASN A 121 -15.98 7.06 -13.68
CA ASN A 121 -16.47 8.36 -13.22
C ASN A 121 -15.69 8.82 -12.00
N GLN A 122 -14.65 9.63 -12.18
CA GLN A 122 -13.76 10.04 -11.08
C GLN A 122 -14.12 11.42 -10.52
N VAL A 123 -14.43 11.49 -9.22
CA VAL A 123 -14.72 12.73 -8.50
C VAL A 123 -13.51 13.12 -7.66
N GLN A 124 -12.97 14.31 -7.90
CA GLN A 124 -11.94 14.89 -7.04
C GLN A 124 -12.58 15.72 -5.92
N VAL A 125 -12.17 15.48 -4.67
CA VAL A 125 -12.52 16.31 -3.52
C VAL A 125 -12.12 17.76 -3.77
N ASN A 126 -13.02 18.68 -3.40
CA ASN A 126 -12.81 20.12 -3.49
C ASN A 126 -13.42 20.83 -2.28
N GLU A 127 -12.63 20.91 -1.21
CA GLU A 127 -13.02 21.55 0.05
C GLU A 127 -13.43 23.02 -0.12
N ARG A 128 -12.85 23.74 -1.09
CA ARG A 128 -13.14 25.17 -1.32
C ARG A 128 -14.59 25.45 -1.69
N ILE A 129 -15.27 24.47 -2.29
CA ILE A 129 -16.69 24.56 -2.67
C ILE A 129 -17.58 23.64 -1.82
N GLY A 130 -17.03 23.03 -0.77
CA GLY A 130 -17.75 22.09 0.10
C GLY A 130 -18.00 20.70 -0.49
N LEU A 131 -17.26 20.31 -1.53
CA LEU A 131 -17.33 18.95 -2.09
C LEU A 131 -16.33 18.04 -1.37
N ASP A 132 -16.68 17.59 -0.17
CA ASP A 132 -15.90 16.63 0.63
C ASP A 132 -16.25 15.16 0.32
N PHE A 133 -15.55 14.22 0.97
CA PHE A 133 -15.80 12.78 0.81
C PHE A 133 -17.25 12.40 1.13
N GLY A 134 -17.79 12.84 2.27
CA GLY A 134 -19.15 12.50 2.69
C GLY A 134 -20.21 12.99 1.69
N THR A 135 -20.07 14.23 1.21
CA THR A 135 -21.00 14.84 0.24
C THR A 135 -20.91 14.16 -1.13
N ALA A 136 -19.69 13.91 -1.62
CA ALA A 136 -19.50 13.20 -2.87
C ALA A 136 -20.08 11.78 -2.81
N LEU A 137 -19.79 11.01 -1.75
CA LEU A 137 -20.28 9.64 -1.59
C LEU A 137 -21.81 9.57 -1.45
N ARG A 138 -22.42 10.49 -0.69
CA ARG A 138 -23.89 10.60 -0.59
C ARG A 138 -24.52 10.89 -1.95
N SER A 139 -23.85 11.64 -2.82
CA SER A 139 -24.34 11.90 -4.17
C SER A 139 -24.18 10.68 -5.07
N LEU A 140 -23.04 10.02 -4.98
CA LEU A 140 -22.65 8.86 -5.79
C LEU A 140 -23.60 7.67 -5.56
N LEU A 141 -24.12 7.47 -4.35
CA LEU A 141 -25.16 6.47 -4.06
C LEU A 141 -26.49 6.68 -4.81
N ARG A 142 -26.73 7.86 -5.40
CA ARG A 142 -27.89 8.14 -6.27
C ARG A 142 -27.52 8.13 -7.76
N GLN A 143 -26.34 7.63 -8.10
CA GLN A 143 -25.85 7.53 -9.47
C GLN A 143 -25.88 6.10 -10.01
N ASP A 144 -26.58 5.18 -9.32
CA ASP A 144 -26.67 3.76 -9.69
C ASP A 144 -25.29 3.10 -9.90
N PRO A 145 -24.31 3.25 -8.97
CA PRO A 145 -22.99 2.65 -9.12
C PRO A 145 -23.04 1.14 -8.88
N ASP A 146 -22.20 0.38 -9.58
CA ASP A 146 -21.93 -1.02 -9.25
C ASP A 146 -20.70 -1.12 -8.33
N VAL A 147 -19.68 -0.31 -8.62
CA VAL A 147 -18.40 -0.29 -7.92
C VAL A 147 -18.07 1.13 -7.47
N MET A 148 -17.71 1.27 -6.20
CA MET A 148 -17.30 2.54 -5.60
C MET A 148 -15.85 2.43 -5.11
N MET A 149 -14.97 3.31 -5.60
CA MET A 149 -13.62 3.46 -5.02
C MET A 149 -13.54 4.72 -4.16
N ILE A 150 -13.23 4.55 -2.88
CA ILE A 150 -13.07 5.64 -1.93
C ILE A 150 -11.58 5.77 -1.66
N GLY A 151 -10.96 6.90 -2.05
CA GLY A 151 -9.51 7.09 -1.96
C GLY A 151 -8.93 6.71 -0.60
N GLU A 152 -9.61 7.08 0.47
CA GLU A 152 -9.31 6.64 1.83
C GLU A 152 -10.49 6.83 2.79
N ILE A 153 -10.54 6.02 3.84
CA ILE A 153 -11.49 6.19 4.95
C ILE A 153 -10.75 6.84 6.13
N ARG A 154 -11.00 8.13 6.37
CA ARG A 154 -10.38 8.90 7.47
C ARG A 154 -11.27 9.03 8.70
N ASP A 155 -12.57 9.17 8.50
CA ASP A 155 -13.55 9.57 9.52
C ASP A 155 -14.78 8.64 9.57
N ASN A 156 -15.61 8.86 10.60
CA ASN A 156 -16.79 8.05 10.87
C ASN A 156 -17.85 8.17 9.77
N GLU A 157 -18.05 9.36 9.22
CA GLU A 157 -19.08 9.59 8.20
C GLU A 157 -18.76 8.80 6.93
N THR A 158 -17.54 8.93 6.43
CA THR A 158 -17.04 8.21 5.26
C THR A 158 -17.12 6.69 5.47
N ALA A 159 -16.70 6.22 6.65
CA ALA A 159 -16.76 4.80 6.99
C ALA A 159 -18.20 4.26 7.04
N ARG A 160 -19.14 5.03 7.61
CA ARG A 160 -20.56 4.64 7.67
C ARG A 160 -21.18 4.55 6.28
N ILE A 161 -20.88 5.51 5.41
CA ILE A 161 -21.39 5.50 4.04
C ILE A 161 -20.82 4.30 3.25
N ALA A 162 -19.52 4.00 3.41
CA ALA A 162 -18.89 2.84 2.78
C ALA A 162 -19.54 1.52 3.22
N VAL A 163 -19.79 1.36 4.52
CA VAL A 163 -20.48 0.18 5.08
C VAL A 163 -21.92 0.09 4.58
N GLN A 164 -22.65 1.20 4.54
CA GLN A 164 -24.00 1.22 4.00
C GLN A 164 -24.04 0.82 2.54
N ALA A 165 -23.15 1.38 1.70
CA ALA A 165 -23.03 1.02 0.30
C ALA A 165 -22.77 -0.49 0.11
N ALA A 166 -21.83 -1.04 0.88
CA ALA A 166 -21.53 -2.46 0.86
C ALA A 166 -22.72 -3.35 1.22
N LEU A 167 -23.49 -2.97 2.25
CA LEU A 167 -24.67 -3.71 2.70
C LEU A 167 -25.87 -3.55 1.75
N THR A 168 -25.90 -2.50 0.94
CA THR A 168 -26.95 -2.28 -0.07
C THR A 168 -26.61 -2.83 -1.45
N GLY A 169 -25.57 -3.65 -1.56
CA GLY A 169 -25.26 -4.39 -2.79
C GLY A 169 -24.19 -3.78 -3.68
N HIS A 170 -23.36 -2.87 -3.16
CA HIS A 170 -22.27 -2.25 -3.92
C HIS A 170 -20.92 -2.87 -3.55
N LEU A 171 -20.01 -3.01 -4.52
CA LEU A 171 -18.61 -3.34 -4.23
C LEU A 171 -17.84 -2.06 -3.89
N VAL A 172 -17.25 -1.99 -2.70
CA VAL A 172 -16.53 -0.82 -2.21
C VAL A 172 -15.04 -1.14 -2.08
N LEU A 173 -14.20 -0.42 -2.81
CA LEU A 173 -12.75 -0.48 -2.69
C LEU A 173 -12.25 0.75 -1.95
N SER A 174 -11.43 0.58 -0.92
CA SER A 174 -10.87 1.74 -0.21
C SER A 174 -9.51 1.48 0.41
N THR A 175 -8.92 2.53 0.99
CA THR A 175 -7.67 2.44 1.72
C THR A 175 -7.79 2.81 3.19
N LEU A 176 -6.95 2.17 4.00
CA LEU A 176 -6.68 2.57 5.38
C LEU A 176 -5.17 2.63 5.64
N HIS A 177 -4.79 3.43 6.63
CA HIS A 177 -3.43 3.53 7.12
C HIS A 177 -3.22 2.64 8.35
N THR A 178 -3.02 1.34 8.12
CA THR A 178 -2.73 0.36 9.16
C THR A 178 -1.46 -0.43 8.85
N ASN A 179 -0.89 -1.05 9.89
CA ASN A 179 0.38 -1.75 9.76
C ASN A 179 0.24 -3.14 9.15
N ASP A 180 -0.88 -3.80 9.36
CA ASP A 180 -1.18 -5.14 8.87
C ASP A 180 -2.70 -5.28 8.60
N ALA A 181 -3.12 -6.44 8.11
CA ALA A 181 -4.50 -6.66 7.72
C ALA A 181 -5.44 -6.63 8.93
N ALA A 182 -5.09 -7.35 10.02
CA ALA A 182 -5.89 -7.46 11.23
C ALA A 182 -6.15 -6.11 11.92
N SER A 183 -5.14 -5.23 11.98
CA SER A 183 -5.24 -3.89 12.59
C SER A 183 -6.28 -3.00 11.90
N SER A 184 -6.66 -3.32 10.67
CA SER A 184 -7.66 -2.58 9.88
C SER A 184 -9.06 -2.72 10.46
N ILE A 185 -9.39 -3.88 11.01
CA ILE A 185 -10.68 -4.12 11.68
C ILE A 185 -10.78 -3.26 12.94
N THR A 186 -9.76 -3.29 13.81
CA THR A 186 -9.72 -2.43 15.00
C THR A 186 -9.68 -0.94 14.62
N ARG A 187 -9.08 -0.57 13.49
CA ARG A 187 -9.14 0.81 13.00
C ARG A 187 -10.57 1.23 12.64
N LEU A 188 -11.36 0.37 12.00
CA LEU A 188 -12.78 0.64 11.73
C LEU A 188 -13.60 0.79 13.02
N VAL A 189 -13.34 -0.07 14.03
CA VAL A 189 -13.96 0.06 15.36
C VAL A 189 -13.60 1.39 16.00
N ASN A 190 -12.31 1.78 15.99
CA ASN A 190 -11.84 3.05 16.54
C ASN A 190 -12.39 4.27 15.80
N ILE A 191 -12.70 4.14 14.51
CA ILE A 191 -13.39 5.17 13.73
C ILE A 191 -14.87 5.27 14.14
N GLY A 192 -15.44 4.23 14.77
CA GLY A 192 -16.79 4.20 15.31
C GLY A 192 -17.79 3.40 14.46
N ILE A 193 -17.31 2.34 13.80
CA ILE A 193 -18.16 1.35 13.13
C ILE A 193 -18.33 0.14 14.05
N ASP A 194 -19.58 -0.26 14.28
CA ASP A 194 -19.91 -1.41 15.12
C ASP A 194 -19.38 -2.72 14.50
N GLU A 195 -18.90 -3.64 15.34
CA GLU A 195 -18.27 -4.88 14.92
C GLU A 195 -19.17 -5.74 14.01
N TYR A 196 -20.47 -5.81 14.32
CA TYR A 196 -21.42 -6.58 13.52
C TYR A 196 -21.58 -6.04 12.11
N LEU A 197 -21.44 -4.73 11.91
CA LEU A 197 -21.46 -4.12 10.59
C LEU A 197 -20.18 -4.44 9.82
N ILE A 198 -19.02 -4.43 10.50
CA ILE A 198 -17.74 -4.81 9.91
C ILE A 198 -17.80 -6.28 9.46
N ALA A 199 -18.26 -7.18 10.33
CA ALA A 199 -18.40 -8.61 10.03
C ALA A 199 -19.36 -8.88 8.85
N ALA A 200 -20.42 -8.08 8.72
CA ALA A 200 -21.40 -8.23 7.65
C ALA A 200 -20.98 -7.62 6.31
N SER A 201 -20.07 -6.64 6.30
CA SER A 201 -19.73 -5.86 5.08
C SER A 201 -18.31 -6.07 4.56
N LEU A 202 -17.35 -6.45 5.41
CA LEU A 202 -15.94 -6.59 5.01
C LEU A 202 -15.68 -7.94 4.34
N ASN A 203 -15.18 -7.92 3.10
CA ASN A 203 -14.82 -9.12 2.34
C ASN A 203 -13.37 -9.52 2.59
N ALA A 204 -12.44 -8.57 2.42
CA ALA A 204 -11.03 -8.83 2.60
C ALA A 204 -10.22 -7.56 2.88
N VAL A 205 -9.03 -7.76 3.44
CA VAL A 205 -8.04 -6.73 3.70
C VAL A 205 -6.69 -7.16 3.13
N LEU A 206 -6.17 -6.40 2.17
CA LEU A 206 -4.84 -6.56 1.60
C LEU A 206 -3.88 -5.55 2.23
N ALA A 207 -3.05 -5.99 3.17
CA ALA A 207 -1.95 -5.17 3.68
C ALA A 207 -0.76 -5.24 2.72
N GLN A 208 -0.12 -4.09 2.50
CA GLN A 208 0.95 -3.94 1.51
C GLN A 208 2.12 -3.08 2.03
N ARG A 209 3.33 -3.45 1.61
CA ARG A 209 4.56 -2.63 1.71
C ARG A 209 5.33 -2.68 0.40
N LEU A 210 6.26 -1.74 0.21
CA LEU A 210 7.22 -1.78 -0.90
C LEU A 210 8.63 -2.01 -0.36
N VAL A 211 9.30 -3.00 -0.95
CA VAL A 211 10.72 -3.28 -0.76
C VAL A 211 11.48 -2.95 -2.04
N ARG A 212 12.74 -2.52 -1.91
CA ARG A 212 13.62 -2.28 -3.05
C ARG A 212 14.10 -3.59 -3.65
N LYS A 213 14.17 -3.67 -4.99
CA LYS A 213 14.68 -4.87 -5.68
C LYS A 213 16.20 -4.83 -5.78
N ILE A 214 16.85 -5.96 -5.59
CA ILE A 214 18.31 -6.08 -5.80
C ILE A 214 18.65 -5.71 -7.24
N CYS A 215 19.67 -4.88 -7.43
CA CYS A 215 20.17 -4.53 -8.76
C CYS A 215 20.69 -5.80 -9.47
N PRO A 216 20.20 -6.11 -10.69
CA PRO A 216 20.61 -7.33 -11.40
C PRO A 216 22.09 -7.32 -11.81
N ASN A 217 22.69 -6.14 -12.01
CA ASN A 217 24.05 -5.99 -12.55
C ASN A 217 25.14 -6.14 -11.49
N CYS A 218 24.81 -5.92 -10.21
CA CYS A 218 25.76 -6.05 -9.10
C CYS A 218 25.28 -7.03 -8.02
N LYS A 219 24.38 -7.96 -8.40
CA LYS A 219 23.82 -9.00 -7.52
C LYS A 219 24.89 -10.05 -7.22
N ASN A 220 25.24 -10.18 -5.95
CA ASN A 220 26.22 -11.15 -5.48
C ASN A 220 25.64 -12.05 -4.40
N ALA A 221 26.09 -13.30 -4.36
CA ALA A 221 25.79 -14.21 -3.27
C ALA A 221 26.37 -13.66 -1.96
N TYR A 222 25.61 -13.83 -0.89
CA TYR A 222 25.95 -13.40 0.46
C TYR A 222 25.66 -14.54 1.43
N GLU A 223 26.60 -14.80 2.32
CA GLU A 223 26.43 -15.80 3.37
C GLU A 223 25.40 -15.29 4.37
N VAL A 224 24.43 -16.15 4.70
CA VAL A 224 23.31 -15.80 5.59
C VAL A 224 23.84 -15.67 7.03
N PRO A 225 23.69 -14.50 7.68
CA PRO A 225 23.98 -14.38 9.11
C PRO A 225 23.13 -15.37 9.94
N GLU A 226 23.72 -15.97 10.97
CA GLU A 226 23.08 -17.07 11.71
C GLU A 226 21.76 -16.67 12.41
N ASN A 227 21.61 -15.40 12.80
CA ASN A 227 20.36 -14.86 13.33
C ASN A 227 19.23 -14.83 12.28
N ILE A 228 19.56 -14.58 11.02
CA ILE A 228 18.59 -14.52 9.91
C ILE A 228 18.27 -15.93 9.40
N ARG A 229 19.24 -16.85 9.48
CA ARG A 229 19.12 -18.23 9.04
C ARG A 229 17.95 -18.96 9.68
N ARG A 230 17.69 -18.72 10.97
CA ARG A 230 16.54 -19.30 11.70
C ARG A 230 15.21 -18.83 11.12
N HIS A 231 15.07 -17.55 10.79
CA HIS A 231 13.83 -17.02 10.20
C HIS A 231 13.58 -17.58 8.79
N ILE A 232 14.62 -17.62 7.95
CA ILE A 232 14.53 -18.20 6.60
C ILE A 232 14.17 -19.69 6.65
N ALA A 233 14.79 -20.44 7.58
CA ALA A 233 14.51 -21.86 7.78
C ALA A 233 13.06 -22.10 8.25
N ASN A 234 12.56 -21.25 9.16
CA ASN A 234 11.19 -21.34 9.68
C ASN A 234 10.13 -21.03 8.62
N SER A 235 10.44 -20.20 7.64
CA SER A 235 9.55 -19.98 6.48
C SER A 235 9.54 -21.16 5.49
N GLY A 236 10.22 -22.28 5.81
CA GLY A 236 10.23 -23.50 5.00
C GLY A 236 11.18 -23.45 3.80
N ILE A 237 11.97 -22.38 3.65
CA ILE A 237 12.80 -22.17 2.47
C ILE A 237 14.25 -22.50 2.78
N LYS A 238 14.77 -23.56 2.15
CA LYS A 238 16.20 -23.92 2.23
C LYS A 238 17.04 -23.05 1.29
N ALA A 239 17.13 -21.75 1.57
CA ALA A 239 18.05 -20.90 0.83
C ALA A 239 19.48 -21.20 1.32
N LYS A 240 20.26 -21.92 0.51
CA LYS A 240 21.70 -22.14 0.78
C LYS A 240 22.50 -20.84 0.69
N GLN A 241 22.00 -19.85 -0.06
CA GLN A 241 22.60 -18.54 -0.28
C GLN A 241 21.49 -17.49 -0.42
N ILE A 242 21.70 -16.32 0.18
CA ILE A 242 20.91 -15.11 -0.11
C ILE A 242 21.72 -14.19 -1.01
N PHE A 243 21.10 -13.12 -1.49
CA PHE A 243 21.73 -12.19 -2.42
C PHE A 243 21.69 -10.77 -1.88
N ARG A 244 22.69 -9.98 -2.29
CA ARG A 244 22.75 -8.54 -2.04
C ARG A 244 23.30 -7.81 -3.26
N GLY A 245 22.94 -6.54 -3.42
CA GLY A 245 23.58 -5.67 -4.39
C GLY A 245 24.85 -5.06 -3.81
N SER A 246 25.97 -5.16 -4.51
CA SER A 246 27.25 -4.56 -4.08
C SER A 246 27.37 -3.06 -4.40
N GLY A 247 26.53 -2.54 -5.30
CA GLY A 247 26.64 -1.19 -5.84
C GLY A 247 27.39 -1.18 -7.18
N CYS A 248 26.82 -0.47 -8.16
CA CYS A 248 27.42 -0.22 -9.48
C CYS A 248 26.83 1.07 -10.06
N ASP A 249 27.32 1.51 -11.21
CA ASP A 249 26.87 2.75 -11.86
C ASP A 249 25.38 2.73 -12.21
N ASP A 250 24.83 1.59 -12.64
CA ASP A 250 23.41 1.45 -13.01
C ASP A 250 22.46 1.68 -11.83
N CYS A 251 22.87 1.26 -10.63
CA CYS A 251 22.12 1.52 -9.40
C CYS A 251 22.65 2.72 -8.61
N ARG A 252 23.59 3.48 -9.18
CA ARG A 252 24.25 4.64 -8.57
C ARG A 252 24.82 4.31 -7.18
N GLY A 253 25.45 3.14 -7.07
CA GLY A 253 26.06 2.65 -5.83
C GLY A 253 25.08 2.13 -4.77
N SER A 254 23.75 2.21 -4.99
CA SER A 254 22.78 1.82 -3.95
C SER A 254 22.66 0.31 -3.73
N GLY A 255 22.99 -0.49 -4.74
CA GLY A 255 22.73 -1.94 -4.77
C GLY A 255 21.29 -2.32 -5.14
N TYR A 256 20.41 -1.34 -5.40
CA TYR A 256 18.99 -1.58 -5.69
C TYR A 256 18.50 -0.85 -6.94
N VAL A 257 17.59 -1.46 -7.70
CA VAL A 257 16.92 -0.81 -8.85
C VAL A 257 15.45 -1.19 -8.86
N GLY A 258 14.57 -0.19 -8.74
CA GLY A 258 13.13 -0.41 -8.70
C GLY A 258 12.64 -0.95 -7.36
N ARG A 259 11.34 -1.25 -7.29
CA ARG A 259 10.63 -1.71 -6.09
C ARG A 259 9.69 -2.85 -6.45
N MET A 260 9.30 -3.63 -5.46
CA MET A 260 8.24 -4.62 -5.56
C MET A 260 7.39 -4.62 -4.31
N GLY A 261 6.13 -5.05 -4.43
CA GLY A 261 5.25 -5.20 -3.29
C GLY A 261 5.59 -6.43 -2.45
N ILE A 262 5.30 -6.35 -1.16
CA ILE A 262 5.06 -7.50 -0.29
C ILE A 262 3.65 -7.39 0.29
N TYR A 263 3.00 -8.54 0.45
CA TYR A 263 1.55 -8.61 0.63
C TYR A 263 1.15 -9.59 1.72
N GLU A 264 0.09 -9.22 2.42
CA GLU A 264 -0.64 -10.06 3.38
C GLU A 264 -2.12 -9.88 3.08
N LEU A 265 -2.83 -10.98 2.80
CA LEU A 265 -4.24 -10.95 2.45
C LEU A 265 -5.06 -11.69 3.50
N LEU A 266 -5.88 -10.95 4.22
CA LEU A 266 -6.90 -11.47 5.13
C LEU A 266 -8.23 -11.54 4.38
N VAL A 267 -8.71 -12.75 4.05
CA VAL A 267 -10.07 -12.96 3.55
C VAL A 267 -10.98 -13.22 4.75
N VAL A 268 -12.08 -12.48 4.85
CA VAL A 268 -13.03 -12.56 5.97
C VAL A 268 -14.02 -13.69 5.68
N ASP A 269 -13.68 -14.88 6.16
CA ASP A 269 -14.55 -16.06 6.17
C ASP A 269 -15.43 -16.10 7.44
N ASP A 270 -16.23 -17.16 7.59
CA ASP A 270 -17.15 -17.30 8.73
C ASP A 270 -16.42 -17.34 10.08
N MET A 271 -15.20 -17.89 10.13
CA MET A 271 -14.38 -17.90 11.35
C MET A 271 -13.97 -16.47 11.72
N PHE A 272 -13.50 -15.67 10.76
CA PHE A 272 -13.14 -14.28 11.00
C PHE A 272 -14.38 -13.43 11.32
N ARG A 273 -15.53 -13.65 10.67
CA ARG A 273 -16.80 -12.96 11.01
C ARG A 273 -17.20 -13.21 12.46
N ASP A 274 -17.15 -14.47 12.89
CA ASP A 274 -17.46 -14.85 14.28
C ASP A 274 -16.50 -14.19 15.27
N MET A 275 -15.22 -14.14 14.93
CA MET A 275 -14.21 -13.51 15.77
C MET A 275 -14.40 -12.00 15.87
N ILE A 276 -14.66 -11.31 14.75
CA ILE A 276 -14.96 -9.87 14.74
C ILE A 276 -16.11 -9.55 15.71
N ASN A 277 -17.16 -10.38 15.73
CA ASN A 277 -18.32 -10.20 16.60
C ASN A 277 -18.06 -10.50 18.08
N LYS A 278 -17.16 -11.44 18.40
CA LYS A 278 -16.93 -11.93 19.78
C LYS A 278 -15.76 -11.24 20.47
N ASP A 279 -14.66 -11.05 19.75
CA ASP A 279 -13.41 -10.48 20.24
C ASP A 279 -12.61 -9.90 19.06
N SER A 280 -12.76 -8.60 18.85
CA SER A 280 -12.06 -7.83 17.81
C SER A 280 -10.61 -7.46 18.17
N SER A 281 -10.02 -8.10 19.20
CA SER A 281 -8.65 -7.80 19.62
C SER A 281 -7.63 -8.17 18.53
N VAL A 282 -6.78 -7.19 18.17
CA VAL A 282 -5.74 -7.36 17.14
C VAL A 282 -4.84 -8.56 17.43
N SER A 283 -4.48 -8.76 18.70
CA SER A 283 -3.59 -9.86 19.12
C SER A 283 -4.20 -11.23 18.83
N ASN A 284 -5.48 -11.42 19.14
CA ASN A 284 -6.17 -12.67 18.85
C ASN A 284 -6.31 -12.88 17.34
N MET A 285 -6.74 -11.84 16.60
CA MET A 285 -6.89 -11.92 15.15
C MET A 285 -5.57 -12.25 14.43
N ARG A 286 -4.46 -11.62 14.82
CA ARG A 286 -3.12 -11.95 14.32
C ARG A 286 -2.75 -13.40 14.63
N SER A 287 -3.05 -13.89 15.83
CA SER A 287 -2.74 -15.27 16.22
C SER A 287 -3.52 -16.29 15.38
N VAL A 288 -4.80 -16.02 15.11
CA VAL A 288 -5.67 -16.87 14.28
C VAL A 288 -5.24 -16.82 12.82
N PHE A 289 -4.94 -15.64 12.29
CA PHE A 289 -4.40 -15.48 10.94
C PHE A 289 -3.10 -16.26 10.73
N ARG A 290 -2.19 -16.23 11.70
CA ARG A 290 -0.96 -17.05 11.63
C ARG A 290 -1.25 -18.55 11.64
N ARG A 291 -2.24 -18.99 12.41
CA ARG A 291 -2.63 -20.41 12.49
C ARG A 291 -3.36 -20.90 11.23
N SER A 292 -3.93 -20.00 10.42
CA SER A 292 -4.56 -20.37 9.14
C SER A 292 -3.52 -20.83 8.09
N GLY A 293 -2.23 -20.54 8.32
CA GLY A 293 -1.15 -20.85 7.36
C GLY A 293 -1.06 -19.85 6.22
N GLN A 294 -1.84 -18.77 6.25
CA GLN A 294 -1.71 -17.66 5.30
C GLN A 294 -0.42 -16.87 5.58
N PRO A 295 0.35 -16.49 4.53
CA PRO A 295 1.61 -15.78 4.72
C PRO A 295 1.38 -14.36 5.25
N CYS A 296 2.09 -13.99 6.32
CA CYS A 296 2.16 -12.59 6.77
C CYS A 296 3.09 -11.76 5.86
N LEU A 297 3.08 -10.43 6.02
CA LEU A 297 3.98 -9.54 5.27
C LEU A 297 5.46 -9.97 5.34
N PHE A 298 5.90 -10.40 6.52
CA PHE A 298 7.26 -10.88 6.74
C PHE A 298 7.53 -12.19 5.98
N ASP A 299 6.60 -13.15 6.00
CA ASP A 299 6.75 -14.44 5.32
C ASP A 299 6.87 -14.27 3.81
N ASP A 300 6.02 -13.43 3.22
CA ASP A 300 6.10 -13.06 1.79
C ASP A 300 7.43 -12.36 1.46
N GLY A 301 7.89 -11.45 2.34
CA GLY A 301 9.20 -10.82 2.24
C GLY A 301 10.35 -11.83 2.26
N ILE A 302 10.34 -12.79 3.20
CA ILE A 302 11.36 -13.84 3.31
C ILE A 302 11.35 -14.76 2.07
N LYS A 303 10.16 -15.07 1.52
CA LYS A 303 10.03 -15.80 0.26
C LYS A 303 10.77 -15.10 -0.88
N LYS A 304 10.61 -13.79 -0.99
CA LYS A 304 11.30 -12.94 -1.99
C LYS A 304 12.79 -12.77 -1.73
N VAL A 305 13.24 -12.78 -0.47
CA VAL A 305 14.66 -12.82 -0.11
C VAL A 305 15.30 -14.13 -0.60
N ALA A 306 14.64 -15.26 -0.36
CA ALA A 306 15.15 -16.56 -0.79
C ALA A 306 15.18 -16.72 -2.33
N GLN A 307 14.26 -16.07 -3.05
CA GLN A 307 14.29 -15.95 -4.51
C GLN A 307 15.39 -14.97 -5.00
N GLY A 308 16.03 -14.23 -4.09
CA GLY A 308 17.05 -13.23 -4.42
C GLY A 308 16.48 -12.00 -5.13
N LEU A 309 15.23 -11.63 -4.87
CA LEU A 309 14.58 -10.44 -5.44
C LEU A 309 14.81 -9.19 -4.58
N THR A 310 14.85 -9.37 -3.26
CA THR A 310 15.11 -8.31 -2.27
C THR A 310 16.10 -8.81 -1.23
N THR A 311 16.53 -7.93 -0.32
CA THR A 311 17.40 -8.29 0.80
C THR A 311 16.64 -8.34 2.12
N ILE A 312 17.19 -9.03 3.11
CA ILE A 312 16.59 -9.15 4.44
C ILE A 312 16.47 -7.79 5.13
N GLU A 313 17.45 -6.90 4.94
CA GLU A 313 17.45 -5.54 5.49
C GLU A 313 16.24 -4.75 4.97
N GLU A 314 15.86 -4.93 3.71
CA GLU A 314 14.68 -4.29 3.14
C GLU A 314 13.37 -4.82 3.73
N VAL A 315 13.29 -6.13 4.00
CA VAL A 315 12.11 -6.73 4.65
C VAL A 315 11.97 -6.18 6.07
N LEU A 316 13.04 -6.29 6.87
CA LEU A 316 13.06 -5.81 8.26
C LEU A 316 12.83 -4.30 8.38
N ARG A 317 13.18 -3.51 7.35
CA ARG A 317 12.90 -2.06 7.32
C ARG A 317 11.41 -1.74 7.28
N VAL A 318 10.58 -2.61 6.69
CA VAL A 318 9.17 -2.32 6.40
C VAL A 318 8.17 -3.24 7.12
N THR A 319 8.67 -4.30 7.77
CA THR A 319 7.87 -5.28 8.51
C THR A 319 8.43 -5.53 9.91
N GLU A 320 7.56 -5.90 10.84
CA GLU A 320 7.96 -6.51 12.12
C GLU A 320 8.19 -8.02 11.92
N VAL A 321 9.14 -8.60 12.65
CA VAL A 321 9.42 -10.04 12.60
C VAL A 321 8.20 -10.80 13.14
N CYS A 322 7.66 -11.77 12.38
CA CYS A 322 6.45 -12.49 12.77
C CYS A 322 6.67 -13.48 13.96
N ASN A 323 7.87 -13.59 14.55
CA ASN A 323 8.21 -14.45 15.69
C ASN A 323 8.72 -13.70 16.94
N GLU A 324 8.11 -14.06 18.06
CA GLU A 324 8.44 -13.86 19.48
C GLU A 324 7.81 -12.67 20.22
N ASN A 325 7.34 -12.99 21.43
CA ASN A 325 6.81 -12.09 22.46
C ASN A 325 7.66 -10.81 22.54
N SER A 326 7.00 -9.68 22.82
CA SER A 326 7.51 -8.31 22.79
C SER A 326 8.70 -7.98 23.72
N GLU A 327 9.48 -8.95 24.20
CA GLU A 327 10.61 -8.78 25.12
C GLU A 327 11.99 -8.92 24.48
N SER A 328 12.14 -9.46 23.25
CA SER A 328 13.48 -9.72 22.65
C SER A 328 13.94 -8.68 21.61
N VAL A 329 13.16 -7.64 21.34
CA VAL A 329 13.45 -6.65 20.27
C VAL A 329 14.59 -5.67 20.67
N SER A 330 15.01 -5.63 21.93
CA SER A 330 16.05 -4.70 22.41
C SER A 330 17.45 -4.95 21.83
N ASP A 331 17.74 -6.14 21.28
CA ASP A 331 19.09 -6.49 20.80
C ASP A 331 19.28 -6.36 19.27
N CYS A 332 18.25 -6.01 18.50
CA CYS A 332 18.32 -5.90 17.04
C CYS A 332 18.65 -4.49 16.52
N ASN A 333 19.45 -3.71 17.25
CA ASN A 333 20.01 -2.45 16.75
C ASN A 333 21.14 -2.72 15.73
N LEU A 334 20.76 -3.02 14.48
CA LEU A 334 21.65 -2.87 13.34
C LEU A 334 21.92 -1.37 13.14
N LYS A 335 23.05 -0.88 13.68
CA LYS A 335 23.54 0.47 13.37
C LYS A 335 23.69 0.59 11.86
N PRO A 336 23.21 1.69 11.23
CA PRO A 336 23.50 1.93 9.83
C PRO A 336 25.02 2.01 9.65
N VAL A 337 25.54 1.29 8.67
CA VAL A 337 26.95 1.34 8.28
C VAL A 337 27.26 2.78 7.90
N GLN A 338 28.04 3.47 8.74
CA GLN A 338 28.60 4.77 8.39
C GLN A 338 29.49 4.58 7.17
N HIS A 339 29.20 5.28 6.08
CA HIS A 339 30.18 5.49 5.02
C HIS A 339 31.40 6.16 5.65
N GLN A 340 32.48 5.39 5.81
CA GLN A 340 33.80 5.97 6.03
C GLN A 340 34.07 6.90 4.83
N LYS A 341 34.09 8.20 5.10
CA LYS A 341 34.77 9.13 4.21
C LYS A 341 36.25 8.78 4.32
N ASP A 342 36.83 8.35 3.22
CA ASP A 342 38.28 8.31 3.08
C ASP A 342 38.80 9.74 3.28
N GLU A 343 39.33 10.01 4.47
CA GLU A 343 40.35 11.05 4.65
C GLU A 343 41.64 10.45 4.08
N SER A 344 41.98 10.89 2.87
CA SER A 344 43.34 10.82 2.34
C SER A 344 43.82 12.26 2.14
N GLU A 345 45.05 12.48 2.59
CA GLU A 345 45.81 13.73 2.76
C GLU A 345 45.80 14.69 1.58
#